data_AF-A0A1R0W9K6-F1
#
_entry.id   AF-A0A1R0W9K6-F1
#
_cell.length_a   1.000
_cell.length_b   1.000
_cell.length_c   1.000
_cell.angle_alpha   90.00
_cell.angle_beta   90.00
_cell.angle_gamma   90.00
#
_symmetry.space_group_name_H-M   'P 1'
#
loop_
_entity.id
_entity.type
_entity.pdbx_description
1 polymer ?
#
loop_
_entity_poly.entity_id
_entity_poly.type
_entity_poly.pdbx_seq_one_letter_code
_entity_poly.pdbx_strand_id
1 'polypeptide(L)'
;MSFNQLIVSIEELNICHEQLIKLGETKKQTIIQNKVNEMIAITNAESKLVKRIEELELDRQEAVYGVLQQRGIKSRLNLTMPELIRLIFDQTDKQRLETALGQLSDTLTTLKQLNEINQQLLKQSLSYIDFYVETLSYRPETEVTYQNPADKQHNAQSSGLFDTRA
;
A
#
# COMPACT_ATOMS: atom_id res chain seq x y z
N MET A 1 9.28 24.59 -24.78
CA MET A 1 7.87 24.25 -24.51
C MET A 1 7.71 22.87 -23.87
N SER A 2 8.29 21.78 -24.40
CA SER A 2 8.11 20.44 -23.78
C SER A 2 8.78 20.26 -22.40
N PHE A 3 9.81 21.05 -22.08
CA PHE A 3 10.48 20.98 -20.78
C PHE A 3 9.60 21.50 -19.62
N ASN A 4 8.87 22.60 -19.82
CA ASN A 4 7.91 23.07 -18.82
C ASN A 4 6.75 22.07 -18.63
N GLN A 5 6.32 21.39 -19.70
CA GLN A 5 5.33 20.31 -19.59
C GLN A 5 5.84 19.13 -18.76
N LEU A 6 7.13 18.78 -18.88
CA LEU A 6 7.74 17.75 -18.04
C LEU A 6 7.69 18.12 -16.55
N ILE A 7 8.06 19.36 -16.20
CA ILE A 7 8.02 19.83 -14.80
C ILE A 7 6.59 19.80 -14.26
N VAL A 8 5.64 20.34 -15.02
CA VAL A 8 4.22 20.35 -14.61
C VAL A 8 3.69 18.93 -14.42
N SER A 9 4.02 17.99 -15.31
CA SER A 9 3.63 16.58 -15.18
C SER A 9 4.20 15.94 -13.90
N ILE A 10 5.45 16.24 -13.53
CA ILE A 10 6.08 15.73 -12.30
C ILE A 10 5.45 16.36 -11.05
N GLU A 11 5.14 17.65 -11.08
CA GLU A 11 4.43 18.32 -9.98
C GLU A 11 3.02 17.73 -9.80
N GLU A 12 2.27 17.51 -10.88
CA GLU A 12 0.95 16.86 -10.85
C GLU A 12 1.02 15.43 -10.32
N LEU A 13 2.04 14.66 -10.71
CA LEU A 13 2.30 13.32 -10.15
C LEU A 13 2.52 13.39 -8.64
N ASN A 14 3.33 14.34 -8.17
CA ASN A 14 3.59 14.49 -6.74
C ASN A 14 2.32 14.82 -5.96
N ILE A 15 1.46 15.71 -6.48
CA ILE A 15 0.15 16.02 -5.89
C ILE A 15 -0.73 14.78 -5.82
N CYS A 16 -0.78 13.95 -6.88
CA CYS A 16 -1.55 12.71 -6.88
C CYS A 16 -1.03 11.72 -5.84
N HIS A 17 0.29 11.61 -5.66
CA HIS A 17 0.89 10.76 -4.63
C HIS A 17 0.59 11.27 -3.21
N GLU A 18 0.64 12.58 -2.97
CA GLU A 18 0.21 13.15 -1.68
C GLU A 18 -1.27 12.86 -1.36
N GLN A 19 -2.13 12.92 -2.37
CA GLN A 19 -3.53 12.54 -2.20
C GLN A 19 -3.70 11.06 -1.86
N LEU A 20 -2.91 10.18 -2.49
CA LEU A 20 -2.87 8.75 -2.15
C LEU A 20 -2.40 8.53 -0.70
N ILE A 21 -1.42 9.28 -0.21
CA ILE A 21 -0.98 9.18 1.19
C ILE A 21 -2.14 9.52 2.13
N LYS A 22 -2.86 10.62 1.88
CA LYS A 22 -4.04 11.02 2.69
C LYS A 22 -5.15 9.96 2.69
N LEU A 23 -5.44 9.38 1.53
CA LEU A 23 -6.41 8.28 1.43
C LEU A 23 -5.92 7.05 2.19
N GLY A 24 -4.64 6.73 2.09
CA GLY A 24 -4.02 5.63 2.83
C GLY A 24 -4.08 5.81 4.34
N GLU A 25 -3.87 7.02 4.86
CA GLU A 25 -4.04 7.33 6.29
C GLU A 25 -5.50 7.17 6.73
N THR A 26 -6.43 7.61 5.89
CA THR A 26 -7.87 7.44 6.13
C THR A 26 -8.25 5.95 6.10
N LYS A 27 -7.63 5.17 5.21
CA LYS A 27 -7.78 3.71 5.12
C LYS A 27 -7.30 3.03 6.39
N LYS A 28 -6.16 3.44 6.93
CA LYS A 28 -5.65 2.96 8.23
C LYS A 28 -6.68 3.15 9.35
N GLN A 29 -7.29 4.34 9.43
CA GLN A 29 -8.30 4.62 10.46
C GLN A 29 -9.58 3.81 10.27
N THR A 30 -10.04 3.62 9.04
CA THR A 30 -11.24 2.83 8.76
C THR A 30 -11.02 1.34 9.01
N ILE A 31 -9.81 0.81 8.80
CA ILE A 31 -9.42 -0.56 9.19
C ILE A 31 -9.51 -0.71 10.71
N ILE A 32 -8.95 0.23 11.48
CA ILE A 32 -8.99 0.21 12.95
C ILE A 32 -10.45 0.28 13.47
N GLN A 33 -11.30 1.09 12.84
CA GLN A 33 -12.72 1.23 13.19
C GLN A 33 -13.60 0.10 12.64
N ASN A 34 -13.03 -0.86 11.90
CA ASN A 34 -13.72 -1.98 11.27
C ASN A 34 -14.90 -1.57 10.35
N LYS A 35 -14.76 -0.44 9.65
CA LYS A 35 -15.80 0.13 8.78
C LYS A 35 -15.62 -0.32 7.33
N VAL A 36 -16.14 -1.51 7.00
CA VAL A 36 -15.98 -2.14 5.68
C VAL A 36 -16.53 -1.27 4.54
N ASN A 37 -17.69 -0.63 4.71
CA ASN A 37 -18.30 0.19 3.66
C ASN A 37 -17.46 1.44 3.32
N GLU A 38 -16.91 2.11 4.34
CA GLU A 38 -16.00 3.26 4.13
C GLU A 38 -14.69 2.81 3.49
N MET A 39 -14.16 1.64 3.85
CA MET A 39 -12.96 1.05 3.23
C MET A 39 -13.14 0.78 1.73
N ILE A 40 -14.31 0.30 1.30
CA ILE A 40 -14.63 0.07 -0.12
C ILE A 40 -14.65 1.41 -0.87
N ALA A 41 -15.26 2.45 -0.30
CA ALA A 41 -15.30 3.77 -0.92
C ALA A 41 -13.89 4.37 -1.10
N ILE A 42 -13.02 4.23 -0.09
CA ILE A 42 -11.62 4.68 -0.14
C ILE A 42 -10.85 3.90 -1.22
N THR A 43 -11.01 2.58 -1.28
CA THR A 43 -10.34 1.74 -2.29
C THR A 43 -10.76 2.09 -3.72
N ASN A 44 -12.02 2.46 -3.93
CA ASN A 44 -12.50 2.97 -5.21
C ASN A 44 -11.87 4.33 -5.58
N ALA A 45 -11.68 5.22 -4.59
CA ALA A 45 -11.00 6.49 -4.79
C ALA A 45 -9.51 6.30 -5.12
N GLU A 46 -8.82 5.39 -4.42
CA GLU A 46 -7.44 4.99 -4.73
C GLU A 46 -7.33 4.49 -6.17
N SER A 47 -8.24 3.61 -6.60
CA SER A 47 -8.24 3.05 -7.97
C SER A 47 -8.39 4.13 -9.05
N LYS A 48 -9.16 5.20 -8.79
CA LYS A 48 -9.27 6.33 -9.72
C LYS A 48 -7.98 7.15 -9.80
N LEU A 49 -7.34 7.40 -8.65
CA LEU A 49 -6.06 8.10 -8.61
C LEU A 49 -4.94 7.30 -9.28
N VAL A 50 -4.91 5.98 -9.10
CA VAL A 50 -3.93 5.11 -9.78
C VAL A 50 -4.07 5.23 -11.30
N LYS A 51 -5.29 5.18 -11.84
CA LYS A 51 -5.52 5.41 -13.28
C LYS A 51 -5.02 6.77 -13.73
N ARG A 52 -5.27 7.82 -12.93
CA ARG A 52 -4.79 9.16 -13.25
C ARG A 52 -3.25 9.24 -13.25
N ILE A 53 -2.60 8.56 -12.32
CA ILE A 53 -1.14 8.46 -12.26
C ILE A 53 -0.59 7.72 -13.50
N GLU A 54 -1.25 6.65 -13.94
CA GLU A 54 -0.88 5.94 -15.17
C GLU A 54 -0.94 6.85 -16.39
N GLU A 55 -2.00 7.66 -16.54
CA GLU A 55 -2.10 8.66 -17.60
C GLU A 55 -0.98 9.70 -17.53
N LEU A 56 -0.73 10.26 -16.34
CA LEU A 56 0.31 11.27 -16.14
C LEU A 56 1.71 10.73 -16.40
N GLU A 57 1.95 9.45 -16.10
CA GLU A 57 3.23 8.80 -16.35
C GLU A 57 3.45 8.57 -17.87
N LEU A 58 2.38 8.30 -18.63
CA LEU A 58 2.44 8.28 -20.09
C LEU A 58 2.75 9.66 -20.66
N ASP A 59 2.06 10.71 -20.19
CA ASP A 59 2.33 12.10 -20.58
C ASP A 59 3.78 12.50 -20.27
N ARG A 60 4.29 12.08 -19.11
CA ARG A 60 5.69 12.28 -18.71
C ARG A 60 6.65 11.60 -19.68
N GLN A 61 6.37 10.35 -20.07
CA GLN A 61 7.19 9.60 -21.02
C GLN A 61 7.18 10.26 -22.41
N GLU A 62 6.04 10.73 -22.88
CA GLU A 62 5.93 11.47 -24.14
C GLU A 62 6.69 12.80 -24.09
N ALA A 63 6.57 13.55 -22.98
CA ALA A 63 7.31 14.79 -22.78
C ALA A 63 8.83 14.56 -22.80
N VAL A 64 9.32 13.51 -22.12
CA VAL A 64 10.73 13.07 -22.16
C VAL A 64 11.16 12.77 -23.60
N TYR A 65 10.35 12.01 -24.34
CA TYR A 65 10.64 11.67 -25.72
C TYR A 65 10.72 12.91 -26.61
N GLY A 66 9.81 13.87 -26.44
CA GLY A 66 9.84 15.16 -27.13
C GLY A 66 11.12 15.95 -26.86
N VAL A 67 11.59 15.99 -25.60
CA VAL A 67 12.87 16.63 -25.25
C VAL A 67 14.06 15.93 -25.91
N LEU A 68 14.10 14.59 -25.91
CA LEU A 68 15.16 13.80 -26.52
C LEU A 68 15.24 14.00 -28.04
N GLN A 69 14.09 14.03 -28.71
CA GLN A 69 14.01 14.24 -30.15
C GLN A 69 14.49 15.64 -30.55
N GLN A 70 14.16 16.68 -29.77
CA GLN A 70 14.69 18.04 -29.96
C GLN A 70 16.21 18.13 -29.79
N ARG A 71 16.80 17.25 -28.98
CA ARG A 71 18.24 17.18 -28.73
C ARG A 71 18.98 16.26 -29.71
N GLY A 72 18.31 15.73 -30.72
CA GLY A 72 18.91 14.91 -31.78
C GLY A 72 19.13 13.44 -31.42
N ILE A 73 18.66 12.99 -30.25
CA ILE A 73 18.77 11.60 -29.81
C ILE A 73 17.51 10.87 -30.29
N LYS A 74 17.63 10.08 -31.37
CA LYS A 74 16.51 9.34 -31.98
C LYS A 74 16.11 8.07 -31.25
N SER A 75 16.82 7.71 -30.19
CA SER A 75 16.58 6.43 -29.51
C SER A 75 15.54 6.61 -28.41
N ARG A 76 14.54 5.71 -28.39
CA ARG A 76 13.65 5.45 -27.25
C ARG A 76 14.46 4.80 -26.10
N LEU A 77 15.57 5.44 -25.72
CA LEU A 77 16.31 5.04 -24.54
C LEU A 77 15.42 5.40 -23.35
N ASN A 78 15.14 4.41 -22.51
CA ASN A 78 14.66 4.62 -21.15
C ASN A 78 15.77 5.32 -20.37
N LEU A 79 16.01 6.59 -20.69
CA LEU A 79 17.02 7.40 -20.04
C LEU A 79 16.57 7.56 -18.59
N THR A 80 17.45 7.20 -17.66
CA THR A 80 17.13 7.37 -16.25
C THR A 80 17.02 8.88 -15.95
N MET A 81 16.05 9.29 -15.12
CA MET A 81 15.87 10.69 -14.71
C MET A 81 17.18 11.48 -14.42
N PRO A 82 18.19 10.90 -13.73
CA PRO A 82 19.49 11.55 -13.54
C PRO A 82 20.27 11.87 -14.83
N GLU A 83 20.12 11.08 -15.90
CA GLU A 83 20.72 11.36 -17.21
C GLU A 83 19.96 12.49 -17.92
N LEU A 84 18.64 12.60 -17.70
CA LEU A 84 17.82 13.69 -18.22
C LEU A 84 18.22 15.03 -17.58
N ILE A 85 18.45 15.02 -16.25
CA ILE A 85 18.94 16.16 -15.48
C ILE A 85 20.28 16.68 -16.02
N ARG A 86 21.18 15.79 -16.47
CA ARG A 86 22.49 16.18 -17.06
C ARG A 86 22.34 16.86 -18.43
N LEU A 87 21.22 16.68 -19.11
CA LEU A 87 20.95 17.25 -20.43
C LEU A 87 20.35 18.67 -20.34
N ILE A 88 20.06 19.15 -19.12
CA ILE A 88 19.52 20.48 -18.86
C ILE A 88 20.68 21.46 -18.71
N PHE A 89 20.69 22.49 -19.56
CA PHE A 89 21.71 23.53 -19.57
C PHE A 89 21.35 24.72 -18.66
N ASP A 90 20.08 24.91 -18.34
CA ASP A 90 19.64 25.94 -17.40
C ASP A 90 19.71 25.43 -15.96
N GLN A 91 20.52 26.10 -15.15
CA GLN A 91 20.79 25.71 -13.76
C GLN A 91 19.54 25.84 -12.87
N THR A 92 18.64 26.78 -13.17
CA THR A 92 17.42 27.03 -12.38
C THR A 92 16.40 25.90 -12.55
N ASP A 93 16.15 25.53 -13.79
CA ASP A 93 15.29 24.42 -14.18
C ASP A 93 15.81 23.07 -13.69
N LYS A 94 17.13 22.89 -13.71
CA LYS A 94 17.80 21.70 -13.17
C LYS A 94 17.53 21.53 -11.68
N GLN A 95 17.69 22.60 -10.89
CA GLN A 95 17.43 22.56 -9.45
C GLN A 95 15.96 22.29 -9.13
N ARG A 96 15.02 22.86 -9.90
CA ARG A 96 13.59 22.58 -9.75
C ARG A 96 13.26 21.12 -9.98
N LEU A 97 13.81 20.54 -11.05
CA LEU A 97 13.60 19.14 -11.37
C LEU A 97 14.21 18.20 -10.31
N GLU A 98 15.44 18.47 -9.86
CA GLU A 98 16.07 17.71 -8.77
C GLU A 98 15.25 17.77 -7.48
N THR A 99 14.71 18.95 -7.15
CA THR A 99 13.87 19.13 -5.96
C THR A 99 12.55 18.35 -6.09
N ALA A 100 11.87 18.46 -7.23
CA ALA A 100 10.61 17.76 -7.47
C ALA A 100 10.78 16.24 -7.47
N LEU A 101 11.87 15.73 -8.05
CA LEU A 101 12.19 14.30 -8.03
C LEU A 101 12.56 13.81 -6.63
N GLY A 102 13.28 14.62 -5.84
CA GLY A 102 13.57 14.31 -4.44
C GLY A 102 12.28 14.19 -3.64
N GLN A 103 11.38 15.18 -3.75
CA GLN A 103 10.07 15.15 -3.11
C GLN A 103 9.26 13.92 -3.53
N LEU A 104 9.23 13.61 -4.83
CA LEU A 104 8.53 12.43 -5.35
C LEU A 104 9.10 11.11 -4.77
N SER A 105 10.41 11.01 -4.63
CA SER A 105 11.06 9.84 -4.01
C SER A 105 10.65 9.67 -2.55
N ASP A 106 10.58 10.78 -1.80
CA ASP A 106 10.16 10.79 -0.41
C ASP A 106 8.66 10.44 -0.27
N THR A 107 7.79 10.99 -1.13
CA THR A 107 6.35 10.66 -1.13
C THR A 107 6.12 9.20 -1.53
N LEU A 108 6.88 8.64 -2.47
CA LEU A 108 6.78 7.22 -2.80
C LEU A 108 7.26 6.31 -1.65
N THR A 109 8.32 6.70 -0.94
CA THR A 109 8.84 5.94 0.20
C THR A 109 7.82 5.90 1.33
N THR A 110 7.23 7.04 1.66
CA THR A 110 6.17 7.14 2.68
C THR A 110 4.92 6.36 2.28
N LEU A 111 4.50 6.43 1.01
CA LEU A 111 3.38 5.66 0.49
C LEU A 111 3.62 4.14 0.62
N LYS A 112 4.85 3.68 0.32
CA LYS A 112 5.23 2.27 0.47
C LYS A 112 5.14 1.81 1.91
N GLN A 113 5.71 2.56 2.85
CA GLN A 113 5.64 2.26 4.28
C GLN A 113 4.19 2.19 4.76
N LEU A 114 3.36 3.13 4.33
CA LEU A 114 1.95 3.17 4.69
C LEU A 114 1.18 1.95 4.16
N ASN A 115 1.47 1.53 2.92
CA ASN A 115 0.88 0.31 2.35
C ASN A 115 1.29 -0.93 3.14
N GLU A 116 2.56 -1.07 3.52
CA GLU A 116 3.04 -2.18 4.35
C GLU A 116 2.34 -2.23 5.71
N ILE A 117 2.17 -1.08 6.38
CA ILE A 117 1.43 -0.98 7.65
C ILE A 117 -0.03 -1.40 7.46
N ASN A 118 -0.70 -0.92 6.42
CA ASN A 118 -2.10 -1.26 6.15
C ASN A 118 -2.27 -2.76 5.84
N GLN A 119 -1.32 -3.38 5.13
CA GLN A 119 -1.32 -4.82 4.89
C GLN A 119 -1.12 -5.62 6.18
N GLN A 120 -0.23 -5.18 7.07
CA GLN A 120 -0.01 -5.81 8.37
C GLN A 120 -1.26 -5.73 9.25
N LEU A 121 -1.92 -4.56 9.31
CA LEU A 121 -3.17 -4.38 10.05
C LEU A 121 -4.25 -5.33 9.55
N LEU A 122 -4.43 -5.44 8.23
CA LEU A 122 -5.41 -6.36 7.65
C LEU A 122 -5.10 -7.83 7.98
N LYS A 123 -3.83 -8.24 7.91
CA LYS A 123 -3.41 -9.59 8.30
C LYS A 123 -3.69 -9.87 9.78
N GLN A 124 -3.43 -8.91 10.66
CA GLN A 124 -3.72 -9.04 12.08
C GLN A 124 -5.22 -9.13 12.35
N SER A 125 -6.04 -8.31 11.68
CA SER A 125 -7.51 -8.38 11.78
C SER A 125 -8.04 -9.74 11.34
N LEU A 126 -7.54 -10.29 10.23
CA LEU A 126 -7.91 -11.63 9.76
C LEU A 126 -7.50 -12.72 10.76
N SER A 127 -6.24 -12.71 11.22
CA SER A 127 -5.76 -13.68 12.21
C SER A 127 -6.57 -13.63 13.52
N TYR A 128 -7.03 -12.45 13.93
CA TYR A 128 -7.89 -12.31 15.10
C TYR A 128 -9.28 -12.90 14.87
N ILE A 129 -9.88 -12.69 13.68
CA ILE A 129 -11.16 -13.30 13.31
C ILE A 129 -11.04 -14.82 13.27
N ASP A 130 -9.98 -15.36 12.65
CA ASP A 130 -9.74 -16.80 12.56
C ASP A 130 -9.61 -17.43 13.96
N PHE A 131 -8.82 -16.80 14.85
CA PHE A 131 -8.69 -17.23 16.24
C PHE A 131 -10.04 -17.19 17.00
N TYR A 132 -10.83 -16.14 16.79
CA TYR A 132 -12.14 -16.02 17.43
C TYR A 132 -13.12 -17.09 16.93
N VAL A 133 -13.12 -17.36 15.62
CA VAL A 133 -13.93 -18.43 15.02
C VAL A 133 -13.50 -19.80 15.53
N GLU A 134 -12.19 -20.08 15.63
CA GLU A 134 -11.66 -21.33 16.17
C GLU A 134 -12.06 -21.52 17.63
N THR A 135 -11.97 -20.46 18.44
CA THR A 135 -12.39 -20.47 19.85
C THR A 135 -13.89 -20.72 20.01
N LEU A 136 -14.74 -20.09 19.19
CA LEU A 136 -16.19 -20.31 19.24
C LEU A 136 -16.62 -21.66 18.65
N SER A 137 -15.88 -22.19 17.68
CA SER A 137 -16.13 -23.50 17.07
C SER A 137 -15.74 -24.65 18.00
N TYR A 138 -14.92 -24.38 19.02
CA TYR A 138 -14.65 -25.30 20.11
C TYR A 138 -15.88 -25.45 21.00
N ARG A 139 -16.86 -26.22 20.53
CA ARG A 139 -17.84 -26.82 21.43
C ARG A 139 -17.10 -27.84 22.29
N PRO A 140 -17.10 -27.72 23.63
CA PRO A 140 -16.78 -28.89 24.43
C PRO A 140 -17.84 -29.95 24.11
N GLU A 141 -17.42 -31.05 23.51
CA GLU A 141 -18.18 -32.32 23.37
C GLU A 141 -18.43 -32.96 24.75
N THR A 142 -18.67 -32.15 25.78
CA THR A 142 -19.14 -32.58 27.07
C THR A 142 -20.46 -31.86 27.30
N GLU A 143 -21.52 -32.41 26.72
CA GLU A 143 -22.73 -32.59 27.50
C GLU A 143 -22.30 -33.30 28.79
N VAL A 144 -21.97 -32.52 29.82
CA VAL A 144 -21.86 -33.02 31.18
C VAL A 144 -23.29 -33.31 31.63
N THR A 145 -23.89 -34.33 31.03
CA THR A 145 -25.04 -35.00 31.63
C THR A 145 -24.51 -35.53 32.95
N TYR A 146 -25.17 -35.15 34.04
CA TYR A 146 -24.83 -35.49 35.42
C TYR A 146 -24.61 -37.01 35.53
N GLN A 147 -23.36 -37.46 35.45
CA GLN A 147 -23.03 -38.87 35.53
C GLN A 147 -22.81 -39.23 37.00
N ASN A 148 -23.63 -40.18 37.45
CA ASN A 148 -23.72 -40.65 38.82
C ASN A 148 -22.32 -41.11 39.31
N PRO A 149 -21.86 -40.69 40.50
CA PRO A 149 -20.48 -40.93 40.96
C PRO A 149 -20.13 -42.41 41.24
N ALA A 150 -21.05 -43.34 41.00
CA ALA A 150 -20.84 -44.78 41.16
C ALA A 150 -20.09 -45.44 39.99
N ASP A 151 -20.01 -44.79 38.81
CA ASP A 151 -19.39 -45.34 37.59
C ASP A 151 -17.95 -44.83 37.34
N LYS A 152 -17.21 -44.47 38.40
CA LYS A 152 -15.79 -44.11 38.26
C LYS A 152 -14.89 -45.33 38.17
N GLN A 153 -14.94 -46.06 37.06
CA GLN A 153 -13.81 -46.88 36.64
C GLN A 153 -13.50 -46.62 35.17
N HIS A 154 -12.29 -46.10 34.95
CA HIS A 154 -11.62 -45.89 33.66
C HIS A 154 -12.05 -44.64 32.91
N ASN A 155 -11.33 -43.54 33.14
CA ASN A 155 -10.68 -42.70 32.12
C ASN A 155 -10.35 -41.34 32.73
N ALA A 156 -9.30 -41.31 33.55
CA ALA A 156 -8.67 -40.07 33.99
C ALA A 156 -7.37 -39.86 33.20
N GLN A 157 -7.52 -39.48 31.94
CA GLN A 157 -6.48 -38.76 31.19
C GLN A 157 -7.10 -37.46 30.68
N SER A 158 -7.32 -36.53 31.61
CA SER A 158 -7.57 -35.14 31.27
C SER A 158 -6.23 -34.52 30.90
N SER A 159 -5.93 -34.41 29.61
CA SER A 159 -4.80 -33.65 29.10
C SER A 159 -5.12 -32.17 29.26
N GLY A 160 -4.31 -31.48 30.07
CA GLY A 160 -4.42 -30.06 30.33
C GLY A 160 -4.06 -29.22 29.10
N LEU A 161 -4.78 -28.10 28.98
CA LEU A 161 -4.80 -27.06 27.94
C LEU A 161 -3.45 -26.38 27.57
N PHE A 162 -2.29 -26.96 27.92
CA PHE A 162 -1.00 -26.27 27.79
C PHE A 162 0.12 -27.07 27.11
N ASP A 163 -0.09 -28.34 26.75
CA ASP A 163 0.99 -29.18 26.23
C ASP A 163 0.89 -29.42 24.73
N THR A 164 0.92 -28.34 23.94
CA THR A 164 1.31 -28.41 22.52
C THR A 164 1.93 -27.08 22.10
N ARG A 165 3.27 -26.99 22.19
CA ARG A 165 4.19 -26.33 21.22
C ARG A 165 5.63 -26.35 21.75
N ALA A 166 6.41 -27.28 21.22
CA ALA A 166 7.87 -27.22 21.08
C ALA A 166 8.19 -27.47 19.60
#